data_AF-A0A1I0R0Z7-F1
#
_entry.id   AF-A0A1I0R0Z7-F1
#
_cell.length_a   1.000
_cell.length_b   1.000
_cell.length_c   1.000
_cell.angle_alpha   90.00
_cell.angle_beta   90.00
_cell.angle_gamma   90.00
#
_symmetry.space_group_name_H-M   'P 1'
#
loop_
_entity.id
_entity.type
_entity.pdbx_description
1 polymer ?
#
loop_
_entity_poly.entity_id
_entity_poly.type
_entity_poly.pdbx_seq_one_letter_code
_entity_poly.pdbx_strand_id
1 'polypeptide(L)'
;MILLRMIVIYIAYHSQPDTWQRSFGYNDLYDDIFRIGSNMNYIHFNTTGNNYVLWLWKGDYWNLHSGAEIGLYTAPQNYEEEMHYDAINFELPMKLSLYNYYSKNNIQNIFNWSPKVKQWWVTGFNANFKNPNPDVMVSIGSIDFSGHESIFNELKRSYNGNDNMIFDENGHTLWISWK
;
A
#
# COMPACT_ATOMS: atom_id res chain seq x y z
N MET A 1 -1.93 -11.51 19.52
CA MET A 1 -2.63 -10.27 19.11
C MET A 1 -1.58 -9.34 18.56
N ILE A 2 -1.57 -9.17 17.24
CA ILE A 2 -0.65 -8.24 16.57
C ILE A 2 -1.12 -6.82 16.91
N LEU A 3 -0.28 -6.04 17.59
CA LEU A 3 -0.65 -4.69 18.03
C LEU A 3 -0.27 -3.66 16.96
N LEU A 4 -1.08 -3.49 15.92
CA LEU A 4 -0.85 -2.43 14.92
C LEU A 4 -1.03 -1.05 15.58
N ARG A 5 -0.08 -0.13 15.40
CA ARG A 5 -0.28 1.26 15.83
C ARG A 5 -1.11 2.00 14.78
N MET A 6 -2.41 2.11 15.05
CA MET A 6 -3.37 2.74 14.16
C MET A 6 -4.13 3.86 14.86
N ILE A 7 -4.62 4.83 14.08
CA ILE A 7 -5.59 5.82 14.54
C ILE A 7 -6.96 5.50 13.97
N VAL A 8 -8.01 5.75 14.74
CA VAL A 8 -9.39 5.66 14.25
C VAL A 8 -9.83 7.05 13.81
N ILE A 9 -10.12 7.22 12.53
CA ILE A 9 -10.67 8.46 11.98
C ILE A 9 -11.89 8.07 11.15
N TYR A 10 -13.08 8.42 11.65
CA TYR A 10 -14.37 7.99 11.07
C TYR A 10 -14.44 6.48 10.80
N ILE A 11 -14.74 5.65 11.82
CA ILE A 11 -15.05 4.20 11.72
C ILE A 11 -13.91 3.31 11.18
N ALA A 12 -12.98 3.82 10.37
CA ALA A 12 -11.85 3.11 9.82
C ALA A 12 -10.57 3.33 10.65
N TYR A 13 -9.74 2.30 10.69
CA TYR A 13 -8.41 2.32 11.28
C TYR A 13 -7.38 2.65 10.21
N HIS A 14 -6.41 3.51 10.52
CA HIS A 14 -5.38 3.98 9.60
C HIS A 14 -3.98 3.89 10.20
N SER A 15 -2.96 3.64 9.38
CA SER A 15 -1.57 3.60 9.83
C SER A 15 -1.10 4.93 10.42
N GLN A 16 -0.09 4.83 11.27
CA GLN A 16 0.76 5.94 11.67
C GLN A 16 2.18 5.68 11.16
N PRO A 17 3.00 6.72 10.92
CA PRO A 17 4.37 6.54 10.43
C PRO A 17 5.26 5.81 11.45
N ASP A 18 5.12 6.17 12.72
CA ASP A 18 5.85 5.58 13.85
C ASP A 18 5.17 4.29 14.33
N THR A 19 5.30 3.23 13.55
CA THR A 19 4.85 1.88 13.89
C THR A 19 6.03 1.01 14.29
N TRP A 20 5.81 0.03 15.17
CA TRP A 20 6.87 -0.93 15.49
C TRP A 20 7.25 -1.78 14.27
N GLN A 21 6.35 -1.92 13.28
CA GLN A 21 6.65 -2.53 11.99
C GLN A 21 7.82 -1.84 11.26
N ARG A 22 8.10 -0.56 11.54
CA ARG A 22 9.30 0.12 11.04
C ARG A 22 10.60 -0.44 11.64
N SER A 23 10.57 -0.83 12.92
CA SER A 23 11.76 -1.28 13.65
C SER A 23 12.10 -2.76 13.46
N PHE A 24 11.11 -3.58 13.09
CA PHE A 24 11.29 -5.03 12.90
C PHE A 24 11.23 -5.45 11.43
N GLY A 25 11.00 -4.49 10.54
CA GLY A 25 10.70 -4.75 9.15
C GLY A 25 9.49 -5.66 8.98
N TYR A 26 9.32 -6.14 7.76
CA TYR A 26 8.29 -7.06 7.32
C TYR A 26 8.93 -8.44 7.21
N ASN A 27 9.03 -9.17 8.33
CA ASN A 27 9.76 -10.45 8.39
C ASN A 27 8.86 -11.70 8.52
N ASP A 28 7.99 -11.77 9.54
CA ASP A 28 7.30 -13.05 9.84
C ASP A 28 5.78 -12.92 10.09
N LEU A 29 5.29 -11.70 10.30
CA LEU A 29 3.93 -11.47 10.80
C LEU A 29 2.83 -11.71 9.76
N TYR A 30 3.24 -11.66 8.49
CA TYR A 30 2.34 -11.48 7.36
C TYR A 30 2.24 -12.72 6.47
N ASP A 31 3.17 -13.66 6.58
CA ASP A 31 3.24 -14.86 5.73
C ASP A 31 2.02 -15.79 5.88
N ASP A 32 1.37 -15.81 7.04
CA ASP A 32 0.14 -16.59 7.29
C ASP A 32 -1.16 -15.80 7.04
N ILE A 33 -1.17 -14.47 7.24
CA ILE A 33 -2.36 -13.62 7.06
C ILE A 33 -2.55 -13.25 5.57
N PHE A 34 -1.46 -13.05 4.83
CA PHE A 34 -1.51 -12.70 3.40
C PHE A 34 -1.82 -13.91 2.50
N ARG A 35 -1.41 -15.12 2.89
CA ARG A 35 -1.64 -16.35 2.11
C ARG A 35 -3.11 -16.82 2.07
N ILE A 36 -3.95 -16.39 3.02
CA ILE A 36 -5.27 -17.02 3.25
C ILE A 36 -6.47 -16.12 2.89
N GLY A 37 -6.28 -14.82 2.56
CA GLY A 37 -7.44 -13.94 2.32
C GLY A 37 -7.22 -12.69 1.46
N SER A 38 -6.17 -12.63 0.63
CA SER A 38 -5.78 -11.37 0.01
C SER A 38 -5.44 -11.38 -1.47
N ASN A 39 -5.68 -10.24 -2.11
CA ASN A 39 -5.11 -9.91 -3.41
C ASN A 39 -3.92 -8.97 -3.20
N MET A 40 -2.84 -9.24 -3.92
CA MET A 40 -1.59 -8.49 -3.87
C MET A 40 -1.13 -8.10 -5.26
N ASN A 41 -0.46 -6.96 -5.35
CA ASN A 41 0.32 -6.60 -6.52
C ASN A 41 1.62 -5.93 -6.05
N TYR A 42 2.74 -6.30 -6.64
CA TYR A 42 4.06 -5.79 -6.25
C TYR A 42 4.87 -5.43 -7.49
N ILE A 43 5.67 -4.38 -7.36
CA ILE A 43 6.63 -3.94 -8.38
C ILE A 43 7.99 -3.81 -7.72
N HIS A 44 8.92 -4.67 -8.11
CA HIS A 44 10.33 -4.56 -7.75
C HIS A 44 11.03 -3.60 -8.69
N PHE A 45 11.88 -2.75 -8.14
CA PHE A 45 12.68 -1.81 -8.91
C PHE A 45 13.96 -1.45 -8.18
N ASN A 46 14.99 -1.13 -8.94
CA ASN A 46 16.33 -0.89 -8.40
C ASN A 46 16.75 0.55 -8.68
N THR A 47 17.33 1.19 -7.68
CA THR A 47 18.07 2.45 -7.83
C THR A 47 19.56 2.20 -7.66
N THR A 48 20.39 3.22 -7.85
CA THR A 48 21.83 3.10 -7.57
C THR A 48 22.06 2.76 -6.10
N GLY A 49 22.37 1.49 -5.82
CA GLY A 49 22.74 0.99 -4.51
C GLY A 49 21.58 0.57 -3.60
N ASN A 50 20.32 0.70 -4.01
CA ASN A 50 19.17 0.24 -3.21
C ASN A 50 18.12 -0.46 -4.09
N ASN A 51 17.62 -1.58 -3.58
CA ASN A 51 16.47 -2.28 -4.15
C ASN A 51 15.21 -1.86 -3.39
N TYR A 52 14.13 -1.64 -4.12
CA TYR A 52 12.85 -1.27 -3.56
C TYR A 52 11.75 -2.19 -4.07
N VAL A 53 10.67 -2.25 -3.30
CA VAL A 53 9.43 -2.84 -3.75
C VAL A 53 8.25 -1.95 -3.37
N LEU A 54 7.41 -1.65 -4.35
CA LEU A 54 6.10 -1.05 -4.13
C LEU A 54 5.07 -2.15 -3.98
N TRP A 55 4.36 -2.18 -2.86
CA TRP A 55 3.30 -3.15 -2.58
C TRP A 55 1.94 -2.50 -2.53
N LEU A 56 0.99 -3.19 -3.16
CA LEU A 56 -0.43 -2.91 -3.09
C LEU A 56 -1.13 -4.13 -2.53
N TRP A 57 -2.07 -3.90 -1.62
CA TRP A 57 -2.89 -4.95 -1.05
C TRP A 57 -4.34 -4.50 -0.87
N LYS A 58 -5.27 -5.44 -1.01
CA LYS A 58 -6.68 -5.27 -0.64
C LYS A 58 -7.30 -6.62 -0.28
N GLY A 59 -8.21 -6.62 0.69
CA GLY A 59 -8.89 -7.84 1.14
C GLY A 59 -9.32 -7.80 2.60
N ASP A 60 -9.39 -8.97 3.22
CA ASP A 60 -9.58 -9.11 4.67
C ASP A 60 -8.23 -9.20 5.36
N TYR A 61 -8.04 -8.38 6.39
CA TYR A 61 -6.93 -8.55 7.30
C TYR A 61 -7.43 -9.15 8.61
N TRP A 62 -7.53 -10.48 8.68
CA TRP A 62 -7.72 -11.25 9.91
C TRP A 62 -8.66 -10.59 10.95
N ASN A 63 -9.94 -10.43 10.62
CA ASN A 63 -11.01 -9.79 11.43
C ASN A 63 -11.00 -8.26 11.49
N LEU A 64 -10.12 -7.57 10.75
CA LEU A 64 -10.24 -6.13 10.50
C LEU A 64 -11.20 -5.81 9.36
N HIS A 65 -11.71 -6.85 8.67
CA HIS A 65 -12.66 -6.74 7.57
C HIS A 65 -12.07 -6.00 6.37
N SER A 66 -12.89 -5.31 5.57
CA SER A 66 -12.45 -4.69 4.31
C SER A 66 -11.35 -3.66 4.52
N GLY A 67 -10.21 -3.85 3.86
CA GLY A 67 -9.12 -2.89 3.86
C GLY A 67 -8.27 -2.89 2.61
N ALA A 68 -7.37 -1.91 2.57
CA ALA A 68 -6.36 -1.79 1.53
C ALA A 68 -5.08 -1.17 2.09
N GLU A 69 -3.99 -1.35 1.35
CA GLU A 69 -2.66 -0.85 1.69
C GLU A 69 -1.90 -0.44 0.42
N ILE A 70 -1.05 0.58 0.59
CA ILE A 70 0.06 0.91 -0.29
C ILE A 70 1.29 1.09 0.59
N GLY A 71 2.38 0.38 0.30
CA GLY A 71 3.63 0.48 1.04
C GLY A 71 4.83 0.50 0.11
N LEU A 72 5.85 1.28 0.49
CA LEU A 72 7.15 1.29 -0.17
C LEU A 72 8.20 0.76 0.81
N TYR A 73 8.94 -0.25 0.36
CA TYR A 73 9.88 -0.99 1.20
C TYR A 73 11.24 -1.08 0.52
N THR A 74 12.31 -1.14 1.31
CA THR A 74 13.60 -1.64 0.84
C THR A 74 13.54 -3.15 0.74
N ALA A 75 14.04 -3.67 -0.37
CA ALA A 75 14.03 -5.08 -0.67
C ALA A 75 15.47 -5.64 -0.65
N PRO A 76 15.66 -6.94 -0.42
CA PRO A 76 16.99 -7.54 -0.40
C PRO A 76 17.58 -7.66 -1.80
N GLN A 77 18.86 -8.01 -1.88
CA GLN A 77 19.55 -8.11 -3.16
C GLN A 77 19.12 -9.35 -3.96
N ASN A 78 18.82 -10.46 -3.27
CA ASN A 78 18.30 -11.70 -3.83
C ASN A 78 16.86 -11.94 -3.37
N TYR A 79 15.89 -11.55 -4.20
CA TYR A 79 14.46 -11.69 -3.91
C TYR A 79 13.99 -13.14 -3.70
N GLU A 80 14.70 -14.12 -4.27
CA GLU A 80 14.33 -15.55 -4.22
C GLU A 80 14.79 -16.25 -2.93
N GLU A 81 15.74 -15.66 -2.20
CA GLU A 81 16.38 -16.27 -1.02
C GLU A 81 16.05 -15.52 0.28
N GLU A 82 15.79 -14.21 0.20
CA GLU A 82 15.48 -13.35 1.34
C GLU A 82 14.06 -12.77 1.19
N MET A 83 13.15 -13.18 2.08
CA MET A 83 11.77 -12.66 2.11
C MET A 83 11.59 -11.51 3.09
N HIS A 84 12.69 -10.86 3.51
CA HIS A 84 12.64 -9.74 4.45
C HIS A 84 12.59 -8.41 3.71
N TYR A 85 11.52 -7.65 3.94
CA TYR A 85 11.39 -6.30 3.40
C TYR A 85 11.39 -5.29 4.52
N ASP A 86 12.27 -4.30 4.45
CA ASP A 86 12.39 -3.27 5.47
C ASP A 86 11.59 -2.01 5.09
N ALA A 87 11.10 -1.30 6.10
CA ALA A 87 10.53 0.02 5.88
C ALA A 87 11.60 0.95 5.29
N ILE A 88 11.23 1.76 4.30
CA ILE A 88 12.12 2.83 3.85
C ILE A 88 12.46 3.78 5.01
N ASN A 89 13.67 4.34 4.98
CA ASN A 89 14.18 5.24 6.02
C ASN A 89 13.71 6.70 5.89
N PHE A 90 12.77 6.97 4.99
CA PHE A 90 12.11 8.27 4.76
C PHE A 90 10.60 8.07 4.61
N GLU A 91 9.84 9.16 4.61
CA GLU A 91 8.39 9.14 4.40
C GLU A 91 7.99 9.99 3.19
N LEU A 92 6.91 9.57 2.52
CA LEU A 92 6.34 10.25 1.36
C LEU A 92 4.90 10.69 1.66
N PRO A 93 4.39 11.79 1.10
CA PRO A 93 2.97 12.07 1.12
C PRO A 93 2.22 10.94 0.37
N MET A 94 1.37 10.20 1.09
CA MET A 94 0.60 9.10 0.53
C MET A 94 -0.89 9.28 0.81
N LYS A 95 -1.73 8.85 -0.13
CA LYS A 95 -3.20 8.82 0.01
C LYS A 95 -3.72 7.47 -0.44
N LEU A 96 -4.82 7.04 0.18
CA LEU A 96 -5.45 5.78 -0.13
C LEU A 96 -6.95 5.85 0.13
N SER A 97 -7.74 5.33 -0.80
CA SER A 97 -9.17 5.18 -0.70
C SER A 97 -9.56 3.80 -1.20
N LEU A 98 -10.58 3.22 -0.57
CA LEU A 98 -11.09 1.90 -0.96
C LEU A 98 -12.59 1.99 -1.22
N TYR A 99 -13.01 1.34 -2.30
CA TYR A 99 -14.39 1.28 -2.72
C TYR A 99 -14.78 -0.16 -3.05
N ASN A 100 -16.05 -0.52 -2.86
CA ASN A 100 -16.66 -1.63 -3.59
C ASN A 100 -17.35 -1.07 -4.83
N TYR A 101 -16.94 -1.53 -6.01
CA TYR A 101 -17.50 -1.17 -7.31
C TYR A 101 -18.32 -2.34 -7.86
N TYR A 102 -19.65 -2.25 -7.70
CA TYR A 102 -20.56 -3.26 -8.25
C TYR A 102 -21.04 -2.87 -9.66
N SER A 103 -21.31 -1.58 -9.88
CA SER A 103 -21.64 -1.02 -11.19
C SER A 103 -21.48 0.50 -11.19
N LYS A 104 -21.63 1.15 -12.36
CA LYS A 104 -21.56 2.61 -12.52
C LYS A 104 -22.48 3.39 -11.55
N ASN A 105 -23.63 2.80 -11.19
CA ASN A 105 -24.62 3.41 -10.30
C ASN A 105 -24.61 2.81 -8.88
N ASN A 106 -23.71 1.88 -8.59
CA ASN A 106 -23.59 1.22 -7.30
C ASN A 106 -22.12 1.11 -6.90
N ILE A 107 -21.65 2.17 -6.22
CA ILE A 107 -20.30 2.29 -5.69
C ILE A 107 -20.45 2.58 -4.20
N GLN A 108 -19.79 1.77 -3.36
CA GLN A 108 -19.74 1.99 -1.92
C GLN A 108 -18.35 2.47 -1.54
N ASN A 109 -18.26 3.62 -0.88
CA ASN A 109 -17.02 4.07 -0.27
C ASN A 109 -16.81 3.34 1.06
N ILE A 110 -15.68 2.63 1.18
CA ILE A 110 -15.29 1.94 2.40
C ILE A 110 -14.54 2.91 3.31
N PHE A 111 -13.55 3.63 2.77
CA PHE A 111 -12.89 4.74 3.45
C PHE A 111 -12.19 5.66 2.46
N ASN A 112 -11.84 6.87 2.93
CA ASN A 112 -10.91 7.77 2.26
C ASN A 112 -9.87 8.23 3.27
N TRP A 113 -8.59 8.06 2.95
CA TRP A 113 -7.48 8.43 3.80
C TRP A 113 -6.50 9.33 3.07
N SER A 114 -6.38 10.56 3.56
CA SER A 114 -5.46 11.58 3.04
C SER A 114 -4.74 12.25 4.20
N PRO A 115 -3.81 11.54 4.86
CA PRO A 115 -3.07 12.08 5.99
C PRO A 115 -2.27 13.32 5.60
N LYS A 116 -2.18 14.28 6.52
CA LYS A 116 -1.24 15.41 6.40
C LYS A 116 0.20 15.00 6.72
N VAL A 117 0.36 13.94 7.51
CA VAL A 117 1.66 13.39 7.89
C VAL A 117 2.11 12.43 6.81
N LYS A 118 3.37 12.53 6.38
CA LYS A 118 3.98 11.64 5.39
C LYS A 118 4.01 10.20 5.93
N GLN A 119 3.88 9.23 5.03
CA GLN A 119 3.82 7.80 5.32
C GLN A 119 4.90 7.08 4.52
N TRP A 120 5.43 5.98 5.06
CA TRP A 120 6.12 4.96 4.26
C TRP A 120 5.18 3.79 3.91
N TRP A 121 4.08 3.69 4.67
CA TRP A 121 3.03 2.68 4.59
C TRP A 121 1.67 3.34 4.89
N VAL A 122 0.78 3.40 3.90
CA VAL A 122 -0.56 3.96 4.04
C VAL A 122 -1.60 2.85 3.97
N THR A 123 -2.47 2.78 4.96
CA THR A 123 -3.51 1.73 5.04
C THR A 123 -4.83 2.29 5.59
N GLY A 124 -5.92 1.61 5.25
CA GLY A 124 -7.21 1.74 5.92
C GLY A 124 -7.92 0.39 6.06
N PHE A 125 -8.55 0.16 7.21
CA PHE A 125 -9.45 -0.97 7.45
C PHE A 125 -10.77 -0.50 8.05
N ASN A 126 -11.90 -0.96 7.52
CA ASN A 126 -13.22 -0.56 8.02
C ASN A 126 -14.03 -1.78 8.47
N ALA A 127 -14.24 -1.87 9.78
CA ALA A 127 -14.92 -2.99 10.41
C ALA A 127 -16.41 -3.11 10.07
N ASN A 128 -17.05 -2.04 9.58
CA ASN A 128 -18.45 -2.07 9.17
C ASN A 128 -18.67 -2.80 7.84
N PHE A 129 -17.62 -2.96 7.03
CA PHE A 129 -17.67 -3.63 5.73
C PHE A 129 -17.14 -5.05 5.83
N LYS A 130 -17.98 -5.94 6.36
CA LYS A 130 -17.69 -7.36 6.54
C LYS A 130 -17.71 -8.11 5.20
N ASN A 131 -17.00 -9.24 5.14
CA ASN A 131 -16.92 -10.12 3.97
C ASN A 131 -16.36 -9.41 2.72
N PRO A 132 -15.09 -8.96 2.78
CA PRO A 132 -14.46 -8.31 1.63
C PRO A 132 -14.43 -9.23 0.41
N ASN A 133 -14.73 -8.66 -0.75
CA ASN A 133 -14.61 -9.35 -2.03
C ASN A 133 -13.62 -8.57 -2.92
N PRO A 134 -12.36 -9.03 -3.03
CA PRO A 134 -11.34 -8.35 -3.82
C PRO A 134 -11.72 -8.10 -5.29
N ASP A 135 -12.57 -8.93 -5.89
CA ASP A 135 -12.96 -8.82 -7.31
C ASP A 135 -13.83 -7.60 -7.61
N VAL A 136 -14.50 -7.06 -6.58
CA VAL A 136 -15.29 -5.82 -6.68
C VAL A 136 -14.58 -4.64 -6.01
N MET A 137 -13.49 -4.88 -5.29
CA MET A 137 -12.78 -3.82 -4.58
C MET A 137 -11.92 -3.00 -5.54
N VAL A 138 -11.99 -1.68 -5.41
CA VAL A 138 -11.12 -0.75 -6.15
C VAL A 138 -10.35 0.10 -5.14
N SER A 139 -9.02 -0.05 -5.18
CA SER A 139 -8.08 0.79 -4.42
C SER A 139 -7.65 1.95 -5.30
N ILE A 140 -7.81 3.18 -4.79
CA ILE A 140 -7.34 4.40 -5.45
C ILE A 140 -6.38 5.10 -4.51
N GLY A 141 -5.16 5.35 -4.96
CA GLY A 141 -4.14 5.98 -4.12
C GLY A 141 -3.15 6.82 -4.89
N SER A 142 -2.31 7.52 -4.13
CA SER A 142 -1.23 8.32 -4.69
C SER A 142 -0.01 8.30 -3.79
N ILE A 143 1.17 8.38 -4.38
CA ILE A 143 2.45 8.58 -3.69
C ILE A 143 3.17 9.74 -4.36
N ASP A 144 3.47 10.78 -3.59
CA ASP A 144 4.27 11.93 -4.03
C ASP A 144 5.74 11.66 -3.72
N PHE A 145 6.57 11.59 -4.77
CA PHE A 145 8.02 11.36 -4.69
C PHE A 145 8.84 12.65 -4.83
N SER A 146 8.25 13.83 -4.61
CA SER A 146 9.00 15.08 -4.60
C SER A 146 10.16 15.03 -3.58
N GLY A 147 11.38 15.30 -4.04
CA GLY A 147 12.63 15.12 -3.29
C GLY A 147 13.23 13.71 -3.35
N HIS A 148 12.59 12.78 -4.07
CA HIS A 148 13.00 11.39 -4.29
C HIS A 148 12.83 11.00 -5.77
N GLU A 149 13.19 11.91 -6.68
CA GLU A 149 12.91 11.81 -8.11
C GLU A 149 13.62 10.61 -8.76
N SER A 150 14.78 10.18 -8.24
CA SER A 150 15.46 8.97 -8.71
C SER A 150 14.60 7.72 -8.50
N ILE A 151 13.95 7.60 -7.34
CA ILE A 151 13.07 6.48 -6.99
C ILE A 151 11.84 6.48 -7.91
N PHE A 152 11.23 7.65 -8.13
CA PHE A 152 10.12 7.81 -9.07
C PHE A 152 10.48 7.36 -10.49
N ASN A 153 11.65 7.80 -10.98
CA ASN A 153 12.10 7.50 -12.33
C ASN A 153 12.41 6.02 -12.53
N GLU A 154 13.05 5.36 -11.56
CA GLU A 154 13.33 3.92 -11.68
C GLU A 154 12.04 3.09 -11.54
N LEU A 155 11.14 3.45 -10.64
CA LEU A 155 9.82 2.80 -10.54
C LEU A 155 9.06 2.89 -11.87
N LYS A 156 9.05 4.06 -12.51
CA LYS A 156 8.45 4.27 -13.82
C LYS A 156 9.07 3.37 -14.89
N ARG A 157 10.40 3.23 -14.91
CA ARG A 157 11.11 2.39 -15.89
C ARG A 157 10.87 0.91 -15.68
N SER A 158 10.77 0.47 -14.42
CA SER A 158 10.48 -0.93 -14.07
C SER A 158 9.02 -1.31 -14.29
N TYR A 159 8.15 -0.33 -14.50
CA TYR A 159 6.73 -0.56 -14.73
C TYR A 159 6.43 -1.00 -16.17
N ASN A 160 5.90 -2.22 -16.32
CA ASN A 160 5.60 -2.83 -17.62
C ASN A 160 4.25 -2.41 -18.24
N GLY A 161 3.63 -1.32 -17.77
CA GLY A 161 2.55 -0.64 -18.50
C GLY A 161 1.14 -1.24 -18.40
N ASN A 162 0.69 -1.69 -17.21
CA ASN A 162 -0.74 -2.00 -17.03
C ASN A 162 -1.58 -0.71 -16.86
N ASP A 163 -2.90 -0.78 -17.05
CA ASP A 163 -3.78 0.41 -17.03
C ASP A 163 -4.03 0.97 -15.60
N ASN A 164 -3.44 0.38 -14.56
CA ASN A 164 -3.76 0.71 -13.16
C ASN A 164 -2.85 1.78 -12.54
N MET A 165 -1.84 2.28 -13.26
CA MET A 165 -0.91 3.29 -12.74
C MET A 165 -0.64 4.41 -13.73
N ILE A 166 -0.59 5.64 -13.21
CA ILE A 166 -0.30 6.85 -13.97
C ILE A 166 0.85 7.59 -13.26
N PHE A 167 1.90 7.90 -14.02
CA PHE A 167 3.05 8.65 -13.53
C PHE A 167 2.91 10.12 -13.94
N ASP A 168 2.54 10.99 -12.99
CA ASP A 168 2.55 12.45 -13.19
C ASP A 168 3.97 12.98 -13.04
N GLU A 169 4.62 13.23 -14.17
CA GLU A 169 6.03 13.64 -14.23
C GLU A 169 6.27 15.06 -13.71
N ASN A 170 5.26 15.95 -13.79
CA ASN A 170 5.43 17.32 -13.30
C ASN A 170 5.42 17.36 -11.78
N GLY A 171 4.50 16.61 -11.16
CA GLY A 171 4.37 16.50 -9.72
C GLY A 171 5.17 15.37 -9.08
N HIS A 172 5.91 14.58 -9.86
CA HIS A 172 6.59 13.35 -9.41
C HIS A 172 5.67 12.43 -8.59
N THR A 173 4.40 12.36 -9.00
CA THR A 173 3.36 11.65 -8.25
C THR A 173 2.93 10.40 -9.00
N LEU A 174 3.02 9.25 -8.34
CA LEU A 174 2.41 8.02 -8.82
C LEU A 174 0.94 8.01 -8.39
N TRP A 175 0.04 7.87 -9.34
CA TRP A 175 -1.37 7.60 -9.12
C TRP A 175 -1.68 6.14 -9.41
N ILE A 176 -2.47 5.51 -8.54
CA ILE A 176 -2.82 4.10 -8.61
C ILE A 176 -4.33 3.97 -8.60
N SER A 177 -4.87 3.19 -9.54
CA SER A 177 -6.26 2.78 -9.62
C SER A 177 -6.30 1.28 -9.87
N TRP A 178 -6.35 0.49 -8.78
CA TRP A 178 -6.27 -0.96 -8.84
C TRP A 178 -7.62 -1.60 -8.54
N LYS A 179 -8.25 -2.10 -9.61
CA LYS A 179 -9.46 -2.95 -9.54
C LYS A 179 -9.11 -4.42 -9.35
#